data_AF-A0A922VHK4-F1
#
_entry.id   AF-A0A922VHK4-F1
#
_cell.length_a   1.000
_cell.length_b   1.000
_cell.length_c   1.000
_cell.angle_alpha   90.00
_cell.angle_beta   90.00
_cell.angle_gamma   90.00
#
_symmetry.space_group_name_H-M   'P 1'
#
loop_
_entity.id
_entity.type
_entity.pdbx_description
1 polymer ?
#
loop_
_entity_poly.entity_id
_entity_poly.type
_entity_poly.pdbx_seq_one_letter_code
_entity_poly.pdbx_strand_id
1 'polypeptide(L)'
;MALFAVRRTGDAGMAGRYEGDFLVTLLDDGRNLRLESDLFYFDPQGVRWGVPKGAVVDGASIPRGFWSAVGGPLTGRYRNASIIHDWFCDKRTRTWQATHRVFYDAMRTSGVGEARAKLFYYAVWWGGPRWEERVSLNANLPAGSDFSFKRVSSPAPVPEIIPLDSPGAGTTLIDHKAAAKRMRAMLKAQNLSLEEIEGLADAPQF
;
A
#
# COMPACT_ATOMS: atom_id res chain seq x y z
N MET A 1 5.59 32.45 -32.57
CA MET A 1 5.88 31.21 -31.83
C MET A 1 4.55 30.53 -31.52
N ALA A 2 4.24 29.44 -32.23
CA ALA A 2 3.00 28.69 -32.06
C ALA A 2 3.15 27.72 -30.89
N LEU A 3 2.28 27.84 -29.88
CA LEU A 3 2.13 26.85 -28.81
C LEU A 3 1.17 25.76 -29.35
N PHE A 4 1.71 24.59 -29.71
CA PHE A 4 0.88 23.46 -30.10
C PHE A 4 0.29 22.79 -28.86
N ALA A 5 -0.99 23.03 -28.61
CA ALA A 5 -1.79 22.19 -27.73
C ALA A 5 -2.16 20.90 -28.47
N VAL A 6 -1.50 19.79 -28.15
CA VAL A 6 -1.95 18.47 -28.59
C VAL A 6 -3.05 18.01 -27.64
N ARG A 7 -4.31 18.20 -28.04
CA ARG A 7 -5.42 17.42 -27.49
C ARG A 7 -5.34 16.02 -28.08
N ARG A 8 -5.08 15.01 -27.25
CA ARG A 8 -5.43 13.62 -27.56
C ARG A 8 -6.72 13.28 -26.83
N THR A 9 -7.80 13.21 -27.61
CA THR A 9 -9.00 12.42 -27.29
C THR A 9 -8.67 10.96 -27.53
N GLY A 10 -8.81 10.15 -26.48
CA GLY A 10 -8.81 8.69 -26.52
C GLY A 10 -9.47 8.22 -25.24
N ASP A 11 -10.52 7.42 -25.39
CA ASP A 11 -11.28 6.81 -24.29
C ASP A 11 -10.30 6.03 -23.40
N ALA A 12 -9.98 6.57 -22.22
CA ALA A 12 -8.98 6.02 -21.33
C ALA A 12 -9.61 5.93 -19.94
N GLY A 13 -9.69 4.71 -19.39
CA GLY A 13 -9.78 4.55 -17.95
C GLY A 13 -8.73 5.46 -17.32
N MET A 14 -9.20 6.40 -16.49
CA MET A 14 -8.40 7.55 -16.07
C MET A 14 -7.07 7.08 -15.51
N ALA A 15 -5.94 7.55 -16.06
CA ALA A 15 -4.65 7.28 -15.44
C ALA A 15 -4.65 7.89 -14.02
N GLY A 16 -4.11 7.16 -13.04
CA GLY A 16 -4.04 7.66 -11.67
C GLY A 16 -3.28 8.99 -11.58
N ARG A 17 -3.64 9.83 -10.61
CA ARG A 17 -3.09 11.20 -10.46
C ARG A 17 -2.88 11.59 -9.01
N TYR A 18 -1.91 12.46 -8.75
CA TYR A 18 -1.74 13.12 -7.45
C TYR A 18 -2.41 14.50 -7.46
N GLU A 19 -2.86 14.94 -6.30
CA GLU A 19 -3.48 16.25 -6.08
C GLU A 19 -3.00 16.86 -4.76
N GLY A 20 -2.81 18.18 -4.75
CA GLY A 20 -2.33 18.96 -3.62
C GLY A 20 -0.87 19.43 -3.77
N ASP A 21 -0.53 20.49 -3.04
CA ASP A 21 0.85 20.94 -2.89
C ASP A 21 1.56 20.01 -1.92
N PHE A 22 2.60 19.32 -2.36
CA PHE A 22 3.30 18.33 -1.52
C PHE A 22 4.48 18.98 -0.79
N LEU A 23 4.30 19.25 0.50
CA LEU A 23 5.34 19.78 1.38
C LEU A 23 5.60 18.78 2.51
N VAL A 24 6.89 18.51 2.75
CA VAL A 24 7.32 17.62 3.83
C VAL A 24 8.51 18.21 4.58
N THR A 25 8.57 17.92 5.86
CA THR A 25 9.73 18.20 6.71
C THR A 25 10.37 16.89 7.13
N LEU A 26 11.68 16.77 6.92
CA LEU A 26 12.47 15.67 7.49
C LEU A 26 12.67 15.95 8.98
N LEU A 27 12.38 14.98 9.83
CA LEU A 27 12.53 15.12 11.28
C LEU A 27 13.99 14.86 11.70
N ASP A 28 14.38 15.40 12.85
CA ASP A 28 15.75 15.34 13.37
C ASP A 28 16.22 13.91 13.71
N ASP A 29 15.31 12.94 13.74
CA ASP A 29 15.63 11.52 13.94
C ASP A 29 16.29 10.85 12.71
N GLY A 30 16.39 11.58 11.60
CA GLY A 30 17.10 11.14 10.40
C GLY A 30 16.39 10.07 9.59
N ARG A 31 15.14 9.72 9.92
CA ARG A 31 14.38 8.67 9.24
C ARG A 31 12.95 9.08 8.90
N ASN A 32 12.28 9.75 9.82
CA ASN A 32 10.88 10.08 9.69
C ASN A 32 10.71 11.36 8.88
N LEU A 33 9.63 11.40 8.11
CA LEU A 33 9.14 12.63 7.50
C LEU A 33 7.77 12.96 8.06
N ARG A 34 7.47 14.25 8.17
CA ARG A 34 6.14 14.77 8.48
C ARG A 34 5.58 15.50 7.28
N LEU A 35 4.30 15.25 6.97
CA LEU A 35 3.57 16.00 5.95
C LEU A 35 3.18 17.38 6.48
N GLU A 36 3.51 18.44 5.75
CA GLU A 36 3.12 19.82 6.07
C GLU A 36 1.83 20.27 5.35
N SER A 37 1.36 19.43 4.44
CA SER A 37 0.13 19.57 3.66
C SER A 37 -0.52 18.21 3.42
N ASP A 38 -1.80 18.20 3.05
CA ASP A 38 -2.47 16.96 2.67
C ASP A 38 -1.90 16.42 1.35
N LEU A 39 -1.76 15.10 1.26
CA LEU A 39 -1.41 14.38 0.03
C LEU A 39 -2.61 13.56 -0.42
N PHE A 40 -3.08 13.80 -1.65
CA PHE A 40 -4.11 12.99 -2.27
C PHE A 40 -3.60 12.26 -3.51
N TYR A 41 -3.98 11.00 -3.63
CA TYR A 41 -3.83 10.21 -4.84
C TYR A 41 -5.18 9.64 -5.26
N PHE A 42 -5.45 9.68 -6.55
CA PHE A 42 -6.58 9.00 -7.16
C PHE A 42 -6.03 7.87 -8.00
N ASP A 43 -6.44 6.64 -7.69
CA ASP A 43 -6.05 5.47 -8.46
C ASP A 43 -6.75 5.43 -9.82
N PRO A 44 -6.40 4.48 -10.72
CA PRO A 44 -7.01 4.39 -12.03
C PRO A 44 -8.53 4.16 -12.03
N GLN A 45 -9.08 3.69 -10.91
CA GLN A 45 -10.51 3.50 -10.70
C GLN A 45 -11.19 4.75 -10.13
N GLY A 46 -10.42 5.81 -9.86
CA GLY A 46 -10.90 7.07 -9.31
C GLY A 46 -11.10 7.05 -7.79
N VAL A 47 -10.65 6.01 -7.09
CA VAL A 47 -10.73 5.96 -5.63
C VAL A 47 -9.68 6.90 -5.04
N ARG A 48 -10.10 7.71 -4.06
CA ARG A 48 -9.23 8.67 -3.36
C ARG A 48 -8.51 8.01 -2.18
N TRP A 49 -7.20 8.18 -2.17
CA TRP A 49 -6.25 7.77 -1.15
C TRP A 49 -5.63 9.04 -0.55
N GLY A 50 -6.01 9.36 0.68
CA GLY A 50 -5.60 10.61 1.34
C GLY A 50 -4.74 10.37 2.57
N VAL A 51 -3.63 11.11 2.63
CA VAL A 51 -2.77 11.19 3.81
C VAL A 51 -2.85 12.63 4.34
N PRO A 52 -3.31 12.83 5.58
CA PRO A 52 -3.53 14.17 6.11
C PRO A 52 -2.21 14.86 6.47
N LYS A 53 -2.24 16.20 6.47
CA LYS A 53 -1.22 17.04 7.11
C LYS A 53 -0.95 16.55 8.53
N GLY A 54 0.32 16.57 8.91
CA GLY A 54 0.81 16.12 10.22
C GLY A 54 1.05 14.61 10.30
N ALA A 55 0.71 13.83 9.27
CA ALA A 55 1.09 12.43 9.21
C ALA A 55 2.61 12.29 9.26
N VAL A 56 3.09 11.38 10.10
CA VAL A 56 4.49 11.01 10.23
C VAL A 56 4.65 9.61 9.64
N VAL A 57 5.58 9.44 8.71
CA VAL A 57 5.87 8.14 8.08
C VAL A 57 7.37 7.90 8.06
N ASP A 58 7.76 6.62 8.13
CA ASP A 58 9.14 6.20 8.37
C ASP A 58 9.76 5.42 7.19
N GLY A 59 8.98 5.19 6.11
CA GLY A 59 9.41 4.47 4.92
C GLY A 59 9.57 2.95 5.13
N ALA A 60 9.10 2.37 6.24
CA ALA A 60 9.48 1.02 6.64
C ALA A 60 8.57 -0.11 6.14
N SER A 61 7.46 0.21 5.45
CA SER A 61 6.53 -0.79 4.95
C SER A 61 7.10 -1.67 3.82
N ILE A 62 8.25 -1.31 3.25
CA ILE A 62 8.96 -2.10 2.23
C ILE A 62 10.07 -2.91 2.92
N PRO A 63 10.09 -4.25 2.81
CA PRO A 63 11.09 -5.07 3.51
C PRO A 63 12.54 -4.70 3.13
N ARG A 64 13.39 -4.47 4.15
CA ARG A 64 14.75 -3.91 4.01
C ARG A 64 15.66 -4.63 3.01
N GLY A 65 15.47 -5.95 2.81
CA GLY A 65 16.29 -6.71 1.84
C GLY A 65 16.05 -6.31 0.39
N PHE A 66 14.87 -5.75 0.08
CA PHE A 66 14.57 -5.24 -1.24
C PHE A 66 15.21 -3.87 -1.48
N TRP A 67 15.64 -3.13 -0.45
CA TRP A 67 16.24 -1.79 -0.62
C TRP A 67 17.56 -1.82 -1.40
N SER A 68 18.40 -2.85 -1.22
CA SER A 68 19.64 -3.02 -2.00
C SER A 68 19.39 -3.21 -3.50
N ALA A 69 18.20 -3.67 -3.84
CA ALA A 69 17.79 -3.90 -5.20
C ALA A 69 17.33 -2.57 -5.83
N VAL A 70 16.50 -1.80 -5.12
CA VAL A 70 15.70 -0.71 -5.71
C VAL A 70 15.87 0.65 -5.05
N GLY A 71 16.86 0.84 -4.19
CA GLY A 71 17.06 2.06 -3.39
C GLY A 71 16.29 2.04 -2.08
N GLY A 72 16.75 2.81 -1.09
CA GLY A 72 16.09 2.97 0.20
C GLY A 72 14.80 3.80 0.11
N PRO A 73 13.86 3.65 1.06
CA PRO A 73 12.54 4.27 1.02
C PRO A 73 12.64 5.80 0.98
N LEU A 74 11.56 6.46 0.55
CA LEU A 74 11.47 7.92 0.50
C LEU A 74 12.49 8.57 -0.47
N THR A 75 13.01 7.83 -1.44
CA THR A 75 13.93 8.34 -2.47
C THR A 75 13.31 8.28 -3.87
N GLY A 76 13.78 9.17 -4.75
CA GLY A 76 13.39 9.18 -6.15
C GLY A 76 11.88 9.31 -6.38
N ARG A 77 11.41 8.74 -7.50
CA ARG A 77 10.04 8.94 -8.00
C ARG A 77 8.96 8.24 -7.19
N TYR A 78 9.29 7.29 -6.31
CA TYR A 78 8.29 6.50 -5.59
C TYR A 78 7.99 6.99 -4.17
N ARG A 79 8.63 8.08 -3.71
CA ARG A 79 8.43 8.64 -2.35
C ARG A 79 6.95 8.84 -2.00
N ASN A 80 6.19 9.48 -2.87
CA ASN A 80 4.78 9.77 -2.59
C ASN A 80 3.94 8.49 -2.50
N ALA A 81 4.27 7.48 -3.31
CA ALA A 81 3.65 6.16 -3.24
C ALA A 81 3.96 5.48 -1.91
N SER A 82 5.21 5.54 -1.42
CA SER A 82 5.56 4.96 -0.12
C SER A 82 4.86 5.65 1.06
N ILE A 83 4.63 6.97 0.99
CA ILE A 83 3.90 7.71 2.03
C ILE A 83 2.45 7.23 2.13
N ILE A 84 1.78 7.08 0.99
CA ILE A 84 0.42 6.53 0.93
C ILE A 84 0.42 5.11 1.51
N HIS A 85 1.34 4.27 1.04
CA HIS A 85 1.44 2.88 1.50
C HIS A 85 1.67 2.77 3.01
N ASP A 86 2.66 3.47 3.57
CA ASP A 86 2.95 3.50 5.00
C ASP A 86 1.70 3.90 5.81
N TRP A 87 1.06 5.01 5.42
CA TRP A 87 -0.13 5.50 6.11
C TRP A 87 -1.26 4.47 6.15
N PHE A 88 -1.55 3.81 5.03
CA PHE A 88 -2.62 2.82 4.97
C PHE A 88 -2.25 1.47 5.60
N CYS A 89 -0.96 1.09 5.64
CA CYS A 89 -0.47 -0.05 6.43
C CYS A 89 -0.60 0.18 7.94
N ASP A 90 -0.40 1.43 8.40
CA ASP A 90 -0.53 1.80 9.81
C ASP A 90 -1.99 1.95 10.23
N LYS A 91 -2.79 2.66 9.42
CA LYS A 91 -4.19 2.95 9.76
C LYS A 91 -5.14 1.82 9.44
N ARG A 92 -4.80 0.96 8.47
CA ARG A 92 -5.58 -0.23 8.08
C ARG A 92 -7.06 0.06 7.81
N THR A 93 -7.34 1.25 7.28
CA THR A 93 -8.70 1.69 6.90
C THR A 93 -9.16 1.15 5.55
N ARG A 94 -8.31 0.34 4.90
CA ARG A 94 -8.53 -0.35 3.63
C ARG A 94 -7.97 -1.76 3.75
N THR A 95 -8.33 -2.64 2.82
CA THR A 95 -7.75 -3.99 2.80
C THR A 95 -6.25 -3.93 2.49
N TRP A 96 -5.49 -4.91 2.96
CA TRP A 96 -4.06 -4.98 2.68
C TRP A 96 -3.79 -5.14 1.17
N GLN A 97 -4.64 -5.89 0.45
CA GLN A 97 -4.51 -6.07 -1.00
C GLN A 97 -4.65 -4.73 -1.73
N ALA A 98 -5.70 -3.96 -1.40
CA ALA A 98 -5.91 -2.64 -2.00
C ALA A 98 -4.76 -1.67 -1.64
N THR A 99 -4.26 -1.76 -0.40
CA THR A 99 -3.13 -0.95 0.08
C THR A 99 -1.85 -1.26 -0.70
N HIS A 100 -1.50 -2.53 -0.89
CA HIS A 100 -0.34 -2.90 -1.69
C HIS A 100 -0.55 -2.58 -3.17
N ARG A 101 -1.78 -2.69 -3.69
CA ARG A 101 -2.10 -2.38 -5.09
C ARG A 101 -1.95 -0.90 -5.39
N VAL A 102 -2.50 -0.02 -4.54
CA VAL A 102 -2.35 1.43 -4.74
C VAL A 102 -0.88 1.85 -4.72
N PHE A 103 -0.02 1.16 -3.96
CA PHE A 103 1.41 1.44 -4.00
C PHE A 103 2.00 1.21 -5.39
N TYR A 104 1.63 0.13 -6.08
CA TYR A 104 2.00 -0.11 -7.47
C TYR A 104 1.49 0.99 -8.40
N ASP A 105 0.20 1.32 -8.34
CA ASP A 105 -0.41 2.29 -9.24
C ASP A 105 0.19 3.69 -9.03
N ALA A 106 0.37 4.10 -7.77
CA ALA A 106 0.97 5.36 -7.38
C ALA A 106 2.43 5.49 -7.84
N MET A 107 3.19 4.38 -7.84
CA MET A 107 4.52 4.32 -8.45
C MET A 107 4.48 4.52 -9.97
N ARG A 108 3.54 3.86 -10.65
CA ARG A 108 3.38 3.99 -12.11
C ARG A 108 2.99 5.41 -12.51
N THR A 109 2.07 6.05 -11.77
CA THR A 109 1.71 7.46 -11.95
C THR A 109 2.93 8.37 -11.78
N SER A 110 3.78 8.12 -10.77
CA SER A 110 5.00 8.89 -10.59
C SER A 110 6.08 8.62 -11.66
N GLY A 111 5.83 7.69 -12.59
CA GLY A 111 6.72 7.32 -13.69
C GLY A 111 7.89 6.42 -13.29
N VAL A 112 7.73 5.64 -12.22
CA VAL A 112 8.61 4.50 -11.93
C VAL A 112 8.41 3.45 -13.03
N GLY A 113 9.50 2.98 -13.64
CA GLY A 113 9.43 1.95 -14.69
C GLY A 113 8.70 0.68 -14.21
N GLU A 114 7.94 0.06 -15.12
CA GLU A 114 6.99 -1.00 -14.77
C GLU A 114 7.64 -2.19 -14.06
N ALA A 115 8.75 -2.72 -14.59
CA ALA A 115 9.47 -3.83 -13.95
C ALA A 115 9.93 -3.49 -12.52
N ARG A 116 10.32 -2.23 -12.28
CA ARG A 116 10.71 -1.78 -10.93
C ARG A 116 9.48 -1.69 -10.03
N ALA A 117 8.37 -1.15 -10.51
CA ALA A 117 7.11 -1.09 -9.75
C ALA A 117 6.58 -2.50 -9.42
N LYS A 118 6.61 -3.43 -10.38
CA LYS A 118 6.23 -4.85 -10.18
C LYS A 118 7.10 -5.54 -9.13
N LEU A 119 8.40 -5.25 -9.10
CA LEU A 119 9.29 -5.79 -8.08
C LEU A 119 8.96 -5.25 -6.67
N PHE A 120 8.64 -3.96 -6.55
CA PHE A 120 8.18 -3.40 -5.27
C PHE A 120 6.83 -3.97 -4.85
N TYR A 121 5.92 -4.17 -5.79
CA TYR A 121 4.62 -4.79 -5.55
C TYR A 121 4.78 -6.21 -4.99
N TYR A 122 5.61 -7.04 -5.63
CA TYR A 122 5.97 -8.36 -5.11
C TYR A 122 6.54 -8.28 -3.68
N ALA A 123 7.44 -7.31 -3.41
CA ALA A 123 8.08 -7.18 -2.10
C ALA A 123 7.07 -6.90 -0.97
N VAL A 124 6.13 -5.98 -1.19
CA VAL A 124 5.11 -5.66 -0.19
C VAL A 124 4.04 -6.74 -0.12
N TRP A 125 3.70 -7.41 -1.23
CA TRP A 125 2.78 -8.54 -1.20
C TRP A 125 3.34 -9.70 -0.39
N TRP A 126 4.58 -10.08 -0.66
CA TRP A 126 5.22 -11.24 -0.04
C TRP A 126 5.63 -10.97 1.41
N GLY A 127 6.20 -9.80 1.70
CA GLY A 127 6.80 -9.50 3.02
C GLY A 127 6.22 -8.28 3.75
N GLY A 128 5.26 -7.57 3.17
CA GLY A 128 4.56 -6.47 3.84
C GLY A 128 3.48 -6.99 4.79
N PRO A 129 2.95 -6.13 5.68
CA PRO A 129 1.93 -6.53 6.66
C PRO A 129 0.61 -6.88 5.99
N ARG A 130 -0.04 -7.95 6.44
CA ARG A 130 -1.39 -8.36 6.03
C ARG A 130 -2.36 -8.28 7.21
N TRP A 131 -3.63 -8.03 6.93
CA TRP A 131 -4.66 -7.96 7.98
C TRP A 131 -6.06 -8.29 7.46
N GLU A 132 -6.93 -8.78 8.33
CA GLU A 132 -8.35 -8.96 8.06
C GLU A 132 -9.20 -8.09 8.98
N GLU A 133 -10.31 -7.59 8.46
CA GLU A 133 -11.33 -6.94 9.25
C GLU A 133 -12.34 -8.00 9.71
N ARG A 134 -12.49 -8.20 11.02
CA ARG A 134 -13.59 -8.99 11.58
C ARG A 134 -14.60 -8.09 12.26
N VAL A 135 -15.87 -8.29 11.92
CA VAL A 135 -16.98 -7.73 12.68
C VAL A 135 -17.30 -8.70 13.81
N SER A 136 -17.00 -8.33 15.04
CA SER A 136 -17.36 -9.11 16.23
C SER A 136 -18.86 -8.96 16.49
N LEU A 137 -19.64 -10.03 16.26
CA LEU A 137 -21.03 -10.09 16.69
C LEU A 137 -21.06 -10.38 18.20
N ASN A 138 -21.59 -9.45 19.00
CA ASN A 138 -21.81 -9.68 20.43
C ASN A 138 -22.91 -10.73 20.63
N ALA A 139 -22.54 -12.01 20.76
CA ALA A 139 -23.47 -13.12 21.02
C ALA A 139 -23.96 -13.20 22.48
N ASN A 140 -23.56 -12.27 23.35
CA ASN A 140 -23.95 -12.23 24.76
C ASN A 140 -25.35 -11.65 25.03
N LEU A 141 -26.23 -11.58 24.02
CA LEU A 141 -27.64 -11.29 24.27
C LEU A 141 -28.31 -12.58 24.73
N PRO A 142 -28.89 -12.65 25.96
CA PRO A 142 -29.70 -13.80 26.33
C PRO A 142 -30.85 -13.90 25.33
N ALA A 143 -31.00 -15.07 24.70
CA ALA A 143 -32.19 -15.44 23.95
C ALA A 143 -33.34 -15.66 24.94
N GLY A 144 -33.81 -14.58 25.55
CA GLY A 144 -34.82 -14.58 26.59
C GLY A 144 -35.83 -13.48 26.28
N SER A 145 -37.03 -13.91 25.90
CA SER A 145 -38.22 -13.08 25.74
C SER A 145 -38.54 -12.36 27.05
N ASP A 146 -38.21 -11.07 27.14
CA ASP A 146 -38.92 -10.12 28.00
C ASP A 146 -38.62 -8.68 27.52
N PHE A 147 -39.58 -8.13 26.76
CA PHE A 147 -39.50 -6.81 26.17
C PHE A 147 -39.84 -5.72 27.19
N SER A 148 -38.86 -5.35 28.03
CA SER A 148 -38.90 -4.04 28.70
C SER A 148 -37.51 -3.59 29.15
N PHE A 149 -36.72 -3.05 28.22
CA PHE A 149 -35.56 -2.24 28.57
C PHE A 149 -35.44 -1.01 27.68
N LYS A 150 -35.18 0.14 28.31
CA LYS A 150 -34.66 1.33 27.65
C LYS A 150 -33.56 0.90 26.70
N ARG A 151 -33.68 1.27 25.43
CA ARG A 151 -32.68 1.03 24.40
C ARG A 151 -31.42 1.79 24.80
N VAL A 152 -30.56 1.18 25.62
CA VAL A 152 -29.17 1.60 25.71
C VAL A 152 -28.64 1.33 24.33
N SER A 153 -28.23 2.39 23.63
CA SER A 153 -27.60 2.30 22.33
C SER A 153 -26.45 1.31 22.45
N SER A 154 -26.63 0.10 21.91
CA SER A 154 -25.56 -0.88 21.83
C SER A 154 -24.38 -0.16 21.16
N PRO A 155 -23.17 -0.18 21.75
CA PRO A 155 -22.01 0.41 21.09
C PRO A 155 -21.93 -0.20 19.69
N ALA A 156 -21.70 0.65 18.69
CA ALA A 156 -21.50 0.19 17.33
C ALA A 156 -20.43 -0.91 17.32
N PRO A 157 -20.61 -2.02 16.59
CA PRO A 157 -19.57 -3.02 16.46
C PRO A 157 -18.30 -2.32 15.98
N VAL A 158 -17.25 -2.37 16.80
CA VAL A 158 -15.94 -1.86 16.41
C VAL A 158 -15.27 -2.97 15.61
N PRO A 159 -14.92 -2.75 14.33
CA PRO A 159 -14.23 -3.76 13.57
C PRO A 159 -12.87 -4.05 14.21
N GLU A 160 -12.62 -5.33 14.48
CA GLU A 160 -11.35 -5.81 15.01
C GLU A 160 -10.42 -6.11 13.84
N ILE A 161 -9.19 -5.57 13.89
CA ILE A 161 -8.19 -5.78 12.84
C ILE A 161 -7.22 -6.87 13.29
N ILE A 162 -7.25 -8.00 12.58
CA ILE A 162 -6.43 -9.17 12.92
C ILE A 162 -5.23 -9.22 12.01
N PRO A 163 -3.99 -9.18 12.55
CA PRO A 163 -2.79 -9.40 11.76
C PRO A 163 -2.81 -10.80 11.12
N LEU A 164 -2.42 -10.86 9.86
CA LEU A 164 -2.21 -12.11 9.14
C LEU A 164 -0.71 -12.32 8.88
N ASP A 165 -0.30 -13.58 8.84
CA ASP A 165 1.06 -13.93 8.45
C ASP A 165 1.25 -13.70 6.94
N SER A 166 2.35 -13.04 6.62
CA SER A 166 2.81 -12.89 5.24
C SER A 166 3.83 -13.99 4.93
N PRO A 167 3.90 -14.54 3.71
CA PRO A 167 4.83 -15.63 3.39
C PRO A 167 6.32 -15.27 3.61
N GLY A 168 6.66 -13.97 3.52
CA GLY A 168 7.98 -13.44 3.84
C GLY A 168 8.18 -13.04 5.31
N ALA A 169 7.16 -13.16 6.16
CA ALA A 169 7.27 -12.84 7.58
C ALA A 169 8.24 -13.80 8.27
N GLY A 170 9.11 -13.27 9.13
CA GLY A 170 10.12 -14.07 9.84
C GLY A 170 11.32 -14.53 8.97
N THR A 171 11.34 -14.21 7.68
CA THR A 171 12.48 -14.55 6.80
C THR A 171 13.67 -13.59 7.00
N THR A 172 14.86 -14.03 6.61
CA THR A 172 16.11 -13.30 6.83
C THR A 172 16.38 -12.27 5.73
N LEU A 173 17.37 -11.39 5.96
CA LEU A 173 17.85 -10.48 4.92
C LEU A 173 18.41 -11.23 3.69
N ILE A 174 18.94 -12.44 3.88
CA ILE A 174 19.45 -13.28 2.79
C ILE A 174 18.28 -13.77 1.93
N ASP A 175 17.20 -14.21 2.57
CA ASP A 175 16.00 -14.69 1.90
C ASP A 175 15.34 -13.57 1.09
N HIS A 176 15.20 -12.38 1.67
CA HIS A 176 14.72 -11.20 0.97
C HIS A 176 15.56 -10.87 -0.28
N LYS A 177 16.90 -10.96 -0.18
CA LYS A 177 17.79 -10.71 -1.33
C LYS A 177 17.66 -11.80 -2.40
N ALA A 178 17.53 -13.06 -1.99
CA ALA A 178 17.34 -14.18 -2.90
C ALA A 178 16.00 -14.05 -3.65
N ALA A 179 14.91 -13.75 -2.94
CA ALA A 179 13.59 -13.48 -3.51
C ALA A 179 13.63 -12.31 -4.50
N ALA A 180 14.24 -11.18 -4.11
CA ALA A 180 14.42 -10.03 -5.00
C ALA A 180 15.20 -10.38 -6.28
N LYS A 181 16.28 -11.18 -6.16
CA LYS A 181 17.09 -11.62 -7.31
C LYS A 181 16.29 -12.53 -8.25
N ARG A 182 15.55 -13.50 -7.70
CA ARG A 182 14.68 -14.41 -8.48
C ARG A 182 13.60 -13.63 -9.22
N MET A 183 12.86 -12.78 -8.51
CA MET A 183 11.78 -12.00 -9.08
C MET A 183 12.27 -11.05 -10.20
N ARG A 184 13.43 -10.42 -10.01
CA ARG A 184 14.08 -9.61 -11.06
C ARG A 184 14.37 -10.39 -12.33
N ALA A 185 14.90 -11.61 -12.19
CA ALA A 185 15.20 -12.46 -13.33
C ALA A 185 13.92 -12.82 -14.08
N MET A 186 12.84 -13.15 -13.37
CA MET A 186 11.54 -13.45 -13.96
C MET A 186 10.94 -12.25 -14.70
N LEU A 187 10.92 -11.06 -14.09
CA LEU A 187 10.42 -9.83 -14.72
C LEU A 187 11.23 -9.39 -15.95
N LYS A 188 12.49 -9.82 -16.05
CA LYS A 188 13.32 -9.59 -17.25
C LYS A 188 13.01 -10.61 -18.36
N ALA A 189 12.69 -11.84 -17.99
CA ALA A 189 12.45 -12.93 -18.93
C ALA A 189 11.00 -12.97 -19.43
N GLN A 190 10.04 -12.49 -18.64
CA GLN A 190 8.61 -12.66 -18.86
C GLN A 190 7.86 -11.36 -18.58
N ASN A 191 6.77 -11.12 -19.30
CA ASN A 191 5.86 -10.01 -19.04
C ASN A 191 4.78 -10.43 -18.04
N LEU A 192 5.16 -10.64 -16.79
CA LEU A 192 4.25 -11.11 -15.75
C LEU A 192 3.16 -10.08 -15.44
N SER A 193 1.91 -10.51 -15.36
CA SER A 193 0.78 -9.72 -14.85
C SER A 193 0.92 -9.51 -13.34
N LEU A 194 0.10 -8.61 -12.78
CA LEU A 194 0.09 -8.41 -11.32
C LEU A 194 -0.52 -9.61 -10.60
N GLU A 195 -1.53 -10.25 -11.18
CA GLU A 195 -2.15 -11.47 -10.64
C GLU A 195 -1.17 -12.64 -10.61
N GLU A 196 -0.32 -12.78 -11.64
CA GLU A 196 0.75 -13.78 -11.65
C GLU A 196 1.79 -13.49 -10.56
N ILE A 197 2.10 -12.23 -10.29
CA ILE A 197 3.00 -11.82 -9.20
C ILE A 197 2.40 -12.15 -7.83
N GLU A 198 1.10 -11.92 -7.65
CA GLU A 198 0.36 -12.25 -6.43
C GLU A 198 0.40 -13.77 -6.18
N GLY A 199 0.07 -14.58 -7.19
CA GLY A 199 0.15 -16.04 -7.11
C GLY A 199 1.57 -16.55 -6.80
N LEU A 200 2.60 -15.94 -7.40
CA LEU A 200 4.00 -16.26 -7.08
C LEU A 200 4.37 -15.87 -5.65
N ALA A 201 3.88 -14.74 -5.15
CA ALA A 201 4.15 -14.27 -3.81
C ALA A 201 3.43 -15.11 -2.74
N ASP A 202 2.26 -15.65 -3.03
CA ASP A 202 1.53 -16.54 -2.10
C ASP A 202 2.02 -17.99 -2.12
N ALA A 203 2.72 -18.40 -3.17
CA ALA A 203 3.31 -19.73 -3.25
C ALA A 203 4.39 -19.95 -2.17
N PRO A 204 4.53 -21.17 -1.62
CA PRO A 204 5.63 -21.51 -0.71
C PRO A 204 6.98 -21.25 -1.39
N GLN A 205 7.73 -20.30 -0.85
CA GLN A 205 9.04 -19.93 -1.37
C GLN A 205 10.12 -20.76 -0.68
N PHE A 206 10.31 -22.01 -1.15
CA PHE A 206 11.36 -22.98 -0.75
C PHE A 206 11.66 -23.11 0.75
#